data_AF-A0A2V9Y556-F1
#
_entry.id   AF-A0A2V9Y556-F1
#
_cell.length_a   1.000
_cell.length_b   1.000
_cell.length_c   1.000
_cell.angle_alpha   90.00
_cell.angle_beta   90.00
_cell.angle_gamma   90.00
#
_symmetry.space_group_name_H-M   'P 1'
#
loop_
_entity.id
_entity.type
_entity.pdbx_description
1 polymer ?
#
loop_
_entity_poly.entity_id
_entity_poly.type
_entity_poly.pdbx_seq_one_letter_code
_entity_poly.pdbx_strand_id
1 'polypeptide(L)'
;MAQVKITARRNGPYRVEAPEGAIELVDADGNKYDLTGKPAFSLCRCGGSTTKPFCDGTHSRIGFQAAEAAVRSEEQQQHGKPVENDPPASSPAKG
;
A
#
# COMPACT_ATOMS: atom_id res chain seq x y z
N MET A 1 -13.41 19.61 5.08
CA MET A 1 -12.63 19.44 3.83
C MET A 1 -12.90 18.04 3.32
N ALA A 2 -13.14 17.87 2.02
CA ALA A 2 -13.36 16.54 1.45
C ALA A 2 -12.07 15.71 1.57
N GLN A 3 -12.15 14.57 2.27
CA GLN A 3 -10.98 13.72 2.48
C GLN A 3 -10.77 12.82 1.27
N VAL A 4 -9.60 12.94 0.64
CA VAL A 4 -9.14 11.97 -0.36
C VAL A 4 -8.44 10.83 0.37
N LYS A 5 -8.86 9.59 0.12
CA LYS A 5 -8.20 8.39 0.65
C LYS A 5 -7.52 7.64 -0.50
N ILE A 6 -6.21 7.44 -0.39
CA ILE A 6 -5.44 6.61 -1.33
C ILE A 6 -4.96 5.36 -0.58
N THR A 7 -5.36 4.19 -1.05
CA THR A 7 -5.00 2.89 -0.45
C THR A 7 -4.09 2.12 -1.39
N ALA A 8 -2.88 1.79 -0.95
CA ALA A 8 -2.02 0.81 -1.63
C ALA A 8 -2.53 -0.60 -1.32
N ARG A 9 -3.27 -1.23 -2.25
CA ARG A 9 -3.79 -2.58 -2.02
C ARG A 9 -2.63 -3.59 -2.04
N ARG A 10 -2.64 -4.55 -1.11
CA ARG A 10 -1.75 -5.73 -1.12
C ARG A 10 -1.66 -6.31 -2.53
N ASN A 11 -0.45 -6.39 -3.07
CA ASN A 11 -0.16 -6.94 -4.40
C ASN A 11 -1.03 -6.37 -5.54
N GLY A 12 -1.54 -5.15 -5.37
CA GLY A 12 -2.57 -4.57 -6.23
C GLY A 12 -2.40 -3.08 -6.49
N PRO A 13 -3.42 -2.43 -7.07
CA PRO A 13 -3.34 -1.02 -7.48
C PRO A 13 -3.38 -0.04 -6.31
N TYR A 14 -3.15 1.24 -6.62
CA TYR A 14 -3.56 2.33 -5.74
C TYR A 14 -5.06 2.58 -5.94
N ARG A 15 -5.86 2.40 -4.89
CA ARG A 15 -7.28 2.72 -4.89
C ARG A 15 -7.45 4.15 -4.39
N VAL A 16 -7.98 5.02 -5.22
CA VAL A 16 -8.24 6.43 -4.93
C VAL A 16 -9.73 6.60 -4.70
N GLU A 17 -10.11 7.21 -3.57
CA GLU A 17 -11.50 7.41 -3.15
C GLU A 17 -11.69 8.85 -2.66
N ALA A 18 -12.69 9.55 -3.21
CA ALA A 18 -13.14 10.86 -2.74
C ALA A 18 -14.67 10.88 -2.73
N PRO A 19 -15.30 10.33 -1.68
CA PRO A 19 -16.76 10.24 -1.59
C PRO A 19 -17.46 11.60 -1.52
N GLU A 20 -16.76 12.65 -1.03
CA GLU A 20 -17.32 13.98 -0.80
C GLU A 20 -16.54 15.09 -1.51
N GLY A 21 -15.72 14.77 -2.52
CA GLY A 21 -14.81 15.74 -3.16
C GLY A 21 -14.52 15.47 -4.63
N ALA A 22 -13.94 16.47 -5.28
CA ALA A 22 -13.42 16.35 -6.64
C ALA A 22 -11.93 16.01 -6.60
N ILE A 23 -11.51 15.04 -7.44
CA ILE A 23 -10.10 14.74 -7.70
C ILE A 23 -9.84 15.06 -9.16
N GLU A 24 -8.77 15.80 -9.41
CA GLU A 24 -8.23 15.96 -10.77
C GLU A 24 -7.09 14.97 -10.97
N LEU A 25 -7.15 14.24 -12.08
CA LEU A 25 -6.05 13.42 -12.57
C LEU A 25 -5.59 14.01 -13.90
N VAL A 26 -4.30 14.31 -13.99
CA VAL A 26 -3.67 14.86 -15.19
C VAL A 26 -2.52 13.98 -15.64
N ASP A 27 -2.23 13.98 -16.94
CA ASP A 27 -1.01 13.38 -17.49
C ASP A 27 0.21 14.33 -17.38
N ALA A 28 1.34 13.90 -17.93
CA ALA A 28 2.59 14.66 -17.90
C ALA A 28 2.53 15.97 -18.71
N ASP A 29 1.62 16.07 -19.68
CA ASP A 29 1.41 17.24 -20.52
C ASP A 29 0.32 18.17 -19.94
N GLY A 30 -0.32 17.76 -18.83
CA GLY A 30 -1.38 18.50 -18.16
C GLY A 30 -2.79 18.21 -18.68
N ASN A 31 -2.98 17.23 -19.57
CA ASN A 31 -4.30 16.85 -20.04
C ASN A 31 -5.08 16.13 -18.92
N LYS A 32 -6.33 16.52 -18.73
CA LYS A 32 -7.21 15.94 -17.70
C LYS A 32 -7.80 14.62 -18.17
N TYR A 33 -7.82 13.63 -17.29
CA TYR A 33 -8.61 12.42 -17.48
C TYR A 33 -10.07 12.68 -17.08
N ASP A 34 -11.01 12.13 -17.85
CA ASP A 34 -12.44 12.20 -17.51
C ASP A 34 -12.76 11.24 -16.35
N LEU A 35 -12.99 11.84 -15.18
CA LEU A 35 -13.40 11.16 -13.95
C LEU A 35 -14.87 11.43 -13.59
N THR A 36 -15.65 11.99 -14.51
CA THR A 36 -17.04 12.38 -14.26
C THR A 36 -17.86 11.18 -13.76
N GLY A 37 -18.53 11.35 -12.63
CA GLY A 37 -19.37 10.32 -12.01
C GLY A 37 -18.59 9.17 -11.34
N LYS A 38 -17.26 9.27 -11.19
CA LYS A 38 -16.45 8.23 -10.54
C LYS A 38 -16.00 8.69 -9.13
N PRO A 39 -16.70 8.29 -8.05
CA PRO A 39 -16.28 8.62 -6.68
C PRO A 39 -15.01 7.88 -6.25
N ALA A 40 -14.60 6.86 -7.02
CA ALA A 40 -13.38 6.11 -6.82
C ALA A 40 -12.84 5.54 -8.13
N PHE A 41 -11.53 5.42 -8.23
CA PHE A 41 -10.83 4.78 -9.35
C PHE A 41 -9.55 4.08 -8.86
N SER A 42 -8.95 3.24 -9.72
CA SER A 42 -7.75 2.49 -9.37
C SER A 42 -6.62 2.76 -10.36
N LEU A 43 -5.46 3.18 -9.85
CA LEU A 43 -4.26 3.46 -10.64
C LEU A 43 -3.32 2.26 -10.65
N CYS A 44 -2.70 2.03 -11.79
CA CYS A 44 -1.73 0.95 -11.97
C CYS A 44 -0.52 1.18 -11.06
N ARG A 45 -0.13 0.13 -10.34
CA ARG A 45 1.08 0.09 -9.52
C ARG A 45 2.09 -0.94 -9.98
N CYS A 46 1.65 -1.96 -10.72
CA CYS A 46 2.48 -3.07 -11.15
C CYS A 46 3.24 -2.83 -12.46
N GLY A 47 2.97 -1.72 -13.17
CA GLY A 47 3.55 -1.43 -14.49
C GLY A 47 2.96 -2.23 -15.66
N GLY A 48 2.21 -3.32 -15.40
CA GLY A 48 1.71 -4.23 -16.43
C GLY A 48 0.40 -3.83 -17.14
N SER A 49 -0.33 -2.82 -16.66
CA SER A 49 -1.65 -2.47 -17.24
C SER A 49 -1.55 -2.07 -18.72
N THR A 50 -2.50 -2.47 -19.55
CA THR A 50 -2.62 -1.99 -20.94
C THR A 50 -3.44 -0.71 -21.06
N THR A 51 -4.16 -0.31 -20.00
CA THR A 51 -5.01 0.89 -19.94
C THR A 51 -4.45 1.94 -18.98
N LYS A 52 -3.12 2.11 -18.98
CA LYS A 52 -2.44 3.10 -18.12
C LYS A 52 -3.06 4.49 -18.29
N PRO A 53 -3.17 5.29 -17.21
CA PRO A 53 -2.64 5.07 -15.86
C PRO A 53 -3.51 4.17 -14.98
N PHE A 54 -4.63 3.65 -15.49
CA PHE A 54 -5.59 2.86 -14.73
C PHE A 54 -5.16 1.40 -14.56
N CYS A 55 -5.71 0.75 -13.54
CA CYS A 55 -5.55 -0.68 -13.32
C CYS A 55 -6.60 -1.49 -14.09
N ASP A 56 -6.16 -2.49 -14.85
CA ASP A 56 -6.96 -3.42 -15.67
C ASP A 56 -6.97 -4.86 -15.14
N GLY A 57 -6.44 -5.07 -13.93
CA GLY A 57 -6.31 -6.39 -13.31
C GLY A 57 -5.05 -7.17 -13.71
N THR A 58 -4.18 -6.64 -14.56
CA THR A 58 -2.95 -7.32 -14.98
C THR A 58 -2.03 -7.70 -13.80
N HIS A 59 -2.05 -6.94 -12.70
CA HIS A 59 -1.28 -7.23 -11.48
C HIS A 59 -1.49 -8.68 -10.96
N SER A 60 -2.72 -9.19 -11.01
CA SER A 60 -3.02 -10.56 -10.56
C SER A 60 -2.45 -11.61 -11.52
N ARG A 61 -2.46 -11.34 -12.82
CA ARG A 61 -2.00 -12.29 -13.86
C ARG A 61 -0.47 -12.43 -13.86
N ILE A 62 0.24 -11.34 -13.58
CA ILE A 62 1.71 -11.32 -13.57
C ILE A 62 2.30 -11.61 -12.18
N GLY A 63 1.46 -11.91 -11.18
CA GLY A 63 1.91 -12.23 -9.83
C GLY A 63 2.62 -11.08 -9.11
N PHE A 64 2.23 -9.83 -9.38
CA PHE A 64 2.86 -8.63 -8.82
C PHE A 64 3.00 -8.72 -7.29
N GLN A 65 4.24 -8.67 -6.80
CA GLN A 65 4.56 -8.60 -5.38
C GLN A 65 4.97 -7.19 -5.00
N ALA A 66 4.28 -6.63 -4.03
CA ALA A 66 4.41 -5.25 -3.62
C ALA A 66 5.03 -5.11 -2.24
N ALA A 67 5.85 -4.08 -2.06
CA ALA A 67 6.07 -3.54 -0.71
C ALA A 67 4.71 -3.06 -0.15
N GLU A 68 4.33 -3.58 1.02
CA GLU A 68 3.04 -3.28 1.67
C GLU A 68 3.09 -2.01 2.52
N ALA A 69 4.29 -1.52 2.82
CA ALA A 69 4.53 -0.33 3.62
C ALA A 69 5.71 0.46 3.03
N ALA A 70 5.76 1.75 3.34
CA ALA A 70 6.98 2.53 3.15
C ALA A 70 8.12 1.87 3.93
N VAL A 71 9.33 1.92 3.37
CA VAL A 71 10.54 1.55 4.12
C VAL A 71 10.58 2.42 5.36
N ARG A 72 10.62 1.80 6.55
CA ARG A 72 10.74 2.52 7.81
C ARG A 72 12.10 3.23 7.84
N SER A 73 12.13 4.49 8.26
CA SER A 73 13.39 5.16 8.59
C SER A 73 14.03 4.49 9.81
N GLU A 74 15.36 4.53 9.89
CA GLU A 74 16.18 3.85 10.92
C GLU A 74 15.76 4.22 12.36
N GLU A 75 15.18 5.41 12.54
CA GLU A 75 14.73 5.94 13.84
C GLU A 75 13.54 5.18 14.44
N GLN A 76 12.74 4.47 13.64
CA GLN A 76 11.56 3.74 14.12
C GLN A 76 11.85 2.33 14.64
N GLN A 77 13.12 1.91 14.67
CA GLN A 77 13.51 0.55 15.10
C GLN A 77 13.75 0.42 16.61
N GLN A 78 13.85 1.52 17.36
CA GLN A 78 14.03 1.52 18.82
C GLN A 78 12.72 1.78 19.58
N HIS A 79 11.67 1.01 19.31
CA HIS A 79 10.53 0.95 20.26
C HIS A 79 9.74 -0.37 20.26
N GLY A 80 10.26 -1.43 19.66
CA GLY A 80 9.78 -2.80 19.87
C GLY A 80 10.62 -3.47 20.96
N LYS A 81 10.00 -3.77 22.10
CA LYS A 81 10.60 -4.38 23.30
C LYS A 81 11.53 -5.58 22.99
N PRO A 82 12.58 -5.84 23.79
CA PRO A 82 13.30 -7.11 23.70
C PRO A 82 12.32 -8.23 24.01
N VAL A 83 12.39 -9.32 23.23
CA VAL A 83 11.73 -10.56 23.64
C VAL A 83 12.49 -11.06 24.87
N GLU A 84 11.83 -11.00 26.02
CA GLU A 84 12.32 -11.59 27.27
C GLU A 84 12.24 -13.11 27.08
N ASN A 85 13.39 -13.75 26.89
CA ASN A 85 13.49 -15.19 27.02
C ASN A 85 13.59 -15.50 28.51
N ASP A 86 12.45 -15.57 29.19
CA ASP A 86 12.42 -16.11 30.55
C ASP A 86 12.83 -17.59 30.54
N PRO A 87 13.79 -17.99 31.39
CA PRO A 87 14.28 -19.36 31.44
C PRO A 87 13.33 -20.23 32.27
N PRO A 88 13.02 -21.47 31.88
CA PRO A 88 12.51 -22.42 32.85
C PRO A 88 13.66 -22.87 33.77
N ALA A 89 13.55 -22.43 35.02
CA ALA A 89 14.41 -22.79 36.14
C ALA A 89 14.20 -24.24 36.61
N SER A 90 15.21 -24.70 37.39
CA SER A 90 15.27 -25.85 38.33
C SER A 90 15.67 -27.21 37.73
N SER A 91 16.61 -27.99 38.27
CA SER A 91 17.46 -27.91 39.48
C SER A 91 18.55 -29.04 39.44
N PRO A 92 19.47 -29.17 40.43
CA PRO A 92 20.86 -29.61 40.21
C PRO A 92 21.13 -31.12 40.29
N ALA A 93 22.27 -31.50 39.70
CA ALA A 93 22.94 -32.79 39.90
C ALA A 93 23.34 -33.01 41.38
N LYS A 94 23.16 -34.23 41.87
CA LYS A 94 23.78 -34.73 43.10
C LYS A 94 24.63 -35.96 42.74
N GLY A 95 25.89 -35.92 43.19
CA GLY A 95 26.68 -37.09 43.62
C GLY A 95 27.22 -38.00 42.54
#